data_AF-A0A3L6PN31-F1
#
_entry.id   AF-A0A3L6PN31-F1
#
_cell.length_a   1.000
_cell.length_b   1.000
_cell.length_c   1.000
_cell.angle_alpha   90.00
_cell.angle_beta   90.00
_cell.angle_gamma   90.00
#
_symmetry.space_group_name_H-M   'P 1'
#
loop_
_entity.id
_entity.type
_entity.pdbx_description
1 polymer ?
#
loop_
_entity_poly.entity_id
_entity_poly.type
_entity_poly.pdbx_seq_one_letter_code
_entity_poly.pdbx_strand_id
1 'polypeptide(L)'
;MMLPEGHGLHPGHPGLRGYIRFLNLDLGTLVRAQLPLFSDHCAIDSVDGLLLLREEDSAVRLLHPFTGDIAELPPLANLLPQLAPLLYNCPVPYRIRRLAGIVSASASFSSEAITVMLALHEVHHVAFATTLDQQWTLSSWKYQHGCPPPLSFQGKLHMSCYVLYSTVFEIFQIEPPVKDGMGSDYVLHPPKLIATVPEPHHAYLSGRV
;
A
#
# COMPACT_ATOMS: atom_id res chain seq x y z
N MET A 1 15.17 3.36 -7.96
CA MET A 1 13.81 2.83 -7.67
C MET A 1 13.01 2.71 -8.97
N MET A 2 12.15 1.69 -9.11
CA MET A 2 11.33 1.46 -10.32
C MET A 2 9.86 1.77 -10.04
N LEU A 3 9.21 2.59 -10.86
CA LEU A 3 7.77 2.86 -10.76
C LEU A 3 7.04 2.16 -11.91
N PRO A 4 6.19 1.16 -11.63
CA PRO A 4 5.35 0.55 -12.67
C PRO A 4 4.30 1.52 -13.17
N GLU A 5 3.81 1.24 -14.37
CA GLU A 5 2.59 1.82 -14.89
C GLU A 5 1.40 1.41 -13.97
N GLY A 6 0.69 2.40 -13.42
CA GLY A 6 -0.72 2.39 -12.98
C GLY A 6 -1.24 1.43 -11.88
N HIS A 7 -2.11 1.98 -11.04
CA HIS A 7 -3.02 1.23 -10.15
C HIS A 7 -4.22 0.69 -10.96
N GLY A 8 -4.63 -0.56 -10.71
CA GLY A 8 -5.74 -1.20 -11.43
C GLY A 8 -5.38 -1.69 -12.83
N LEU A 9 -4.10 -1.70 -13.21
CA LEU A 9 -3.66 -2.37 -14.42
C LEU A 9 -3.78 -3.88 -14.25
N HIS A 10 -4.04 -4.56 -15.36
CA HIS A 10 -3.91 -6.02 -15.49
C HIS A 10 -2.52 -6.31 -16.05
N PRO A 11 -1.50 -6.51 -15.19
CA PRO A 11 -0.18 -6.88 -15.66
C PRO A 11 -0.29 -8.09 -16.58
N GLY A 12 0.07 -7.89 -17.85
CA GLY A 12 -0.08 -8.91 -18.89
C GLY A 12 -1.26 -8.75 -19.85
N HIS A 13 -1.95 -7.59 -19.83
CA HIS A 13 -3.04 -7.27 -20.77
C HIS A 13 -2.69 -7.70 -22.23
N PRO A 14 -3.62 -8.36 -22.97
CA PRO A 14 -3.33 -8.95 -24.28
C PRO A 14 -2.76 -7.95 -25.30
N GLY A 15 -3.20 -6.68 -25.24
CA GLY A 15 -2.69 -5.60 -26.09
C GLY A 15 -1.21 -5.25 -25.86
N LEU A 16 -0.64 -5.65 -24.71
CA LEU A 16 0.77 -5.46 -24.35
C LEU A 16 1.57 -6.76 -24.40
N ARG A 17 0.99 -7.88 -24.84
CA ARG A 17 1.64 -9.20 -24.98
C ARG A 17 2.35 -9.71 -23.72
N GLY A 18 1.83 -9.45 -22.53
CA GLY A 18 2.50 -9.88 -21.29
C GLY A 18 3.51 -8.87 -20.70
N TYR A 19 3.70 -7.70 -21.33
CA TYR A 19 4.69 -6.72 -20.86
C TYR A 19 4.06 -5.62 -20.01
N ILE A 20 4.83 -5.15 -19.03
CA ILE A 20 4.59 -3.92 -18.29
C ILE A 20 5.78 -2.95 -18.48
N ARG A 21 5.52 -1.65 -18.34
CA ARG A 21 6.55 -0.60 -18.36
C ARG A 21 6.84 -0.11 -16.95
N PHE A 22 8.09 0.24 -16.73
CA PHE A 22 8.57 0.86 -15.51
C PHE A 22 9.39 2.11 -15.84
N LEU A 23 9.24 3.16 -15.04
CA LEU A 23 10.19 4.27 -15.02
C LEU A 23 11.30 3.94 -14.01
N ASN A 24 12.53 3.86 -14.50
CA ASN A 24 13.71 3.84 -13.66
C ASN A 24 14.00 5.27 -13.18
N LEU A 25 13.79 5.54 -11.90
CA LEU A 25 13.99 6.87 -11.31
C LEU A 25 15.46 7.28 -11.23
N ASP A 26 16.38 6.33 -11.17
CA ASP A 26 17.81 6.61 -11.03
C ASP A 26 18.42 7.03 -12.38
N LEU A 27 17.90 6.47 -13.48
CA LEU A 27 18.37 6.71 -14.84
C LEU A 27 17.44 7.60 -15.67
N GLY A 28 16.21 7.85 -15.22
CA GLY A 28 15.19 8.56 -15.98
C GLY A 28 14.72 7.83 -17.25
N THR A 29 14.88 6.50 -17.31
CA THR A 29 14.60 5.70 -18.51
C THR A 29 13.40 4.76 -18.32
N LEU A 30 12.68 4.49 -19.41
CA LEU A 30 11.61 3.51 -19.44
C LEU A 30 12.18 2.11 -19.73
N VAL A 31 11.91 1.17 -18.83
CA VAL A 31 12.27 -0.24 -18.96
C VAL A 31 11.00 -1.07 -19.14
N ARG A 32 11.07 -2.15 -19.92
CA ARG A 32 9.97 -3.11 -20.07
C ARG A 32 10.36 -4.43 -19.44
N ALA A 33 9.46 -5.02 -18.67
CA ALA A 33 9.59 -6.38 -18.16
C ALA A 33 8.45 -7.24 -18.71
N GLN A 34 8.75 -8.50 -19.02
CA GLN A 34 7.74 -9.49 -19.31
C GLN A 34 7.34 -10.14 -18.00
N LEU A 35 6.07 -10.04 -17.65
CA LEU A 35 5.57 -10.67 -16.44
C LEU A 35 5.16 -12.12 -16.75
N PRO A 36 5.21 -13.01 -15.74
CA PRO A 36 4.47 -14.26 -15.81
C PRO A 36 3.01 -13.98 -16.22
N LEU A 37 2.41 -14.86 -17.00
CA LEU A 37 1.03 -14.67 -17.45
C LEU A 37 0.08 -14.86 -16.26
N PHE A 38 -0.47 -13.75 -15.77
CA PHE A 38 -1.58 -13.77 -14.81
C PHE A 38 -2.86 -13.48 -15.59
N SER A 39 -3.77 -14.44 -15.68
CA SER A 39 -5.04 -14.26 -16.41
C SER A 39 -5.97 -13.29 -15.70
N ASP A 40 -5.97 -13.29 -14.36
CA ASP A 40 -7.03 -12.65 -13.57
C ASP A 40 -6.52 -11.75 -12.42
N HIS A 41 -5.24 -11.35 -12.48
CA HIS A 41 -4.64 -10.48 -11.46
C HIS A 41 -4.68 -9.01 -11.88
N CYS A 42 -4.91 -8.12 -10.92
CA CYS A 42 -4.71 -6.69 -11.07
C CYS A 42 -3.63 -6.20 -10.11
N ALA A 43 -2.83 -5.22 -10.54
CA ALA A 43 -1.90 -4.52 -9.67
C ALA A 43 -2.68 -3.56 -8.76
N ILE A 44 -2.65 -3.82 -7.45
CA ILE A 44 -3.30 -2.99 -6.44
C ILE A 44 -2.36 -1.98 -5.79
N ASP A 45 -1.05 -2.18 -5.85
CA ASP A 45 -0.08 -1.14 -5.56
C ASP A 45 1.32 -1.51 -6.08
N SER A 46 2.26 -0.59 -5.97
CA SER A 46 3.68 -0.81 -6.20
C SER A 46 4.53 -0.40 -5.00
N VAL A 47 5.45 -1.27 -4.59
CA VAL A 47 6.20 -1.10 -3.35
C VAL A 47 7.67 -1.33 -3.60
N ASP A 48 8.49 -0.29 -3.44
CA ASP A 48 9.95 -0.35 -3.59
C ASP A 48 10.42 -1.06 -4.89
N GLY A 49 9.65 -0.93 -5.97
CA GLY A 49 9.93 -1.57 -7.27
C GLY A 49 9.28 -2.94 -7.49
N LEU A 50 8.55 -3.46 -6.51
CA LEU A 50 7.74 -4.68 -6.59
C LEU A 50 6.29 -4.36 -6.93
N LEU A 51 5.58 -5.36 -7.46
CA LEU A 51 4.15 -5.28 -7.76
C LEU A 51 3.35 -6.04 -6.72
N LEU A 52 2.39 -5.37 -6.08
CA LEU A 52 1.39 -6.04 -5.27
C LEU A 52 0.18 -6.36 -6.14
N LEU A 53 -0.05 -7.66 -6.33
CA LEU A 53 -1.09 -8.19 -7.18
C LEU A 53 -2.25 -8.74 -6.36
N ARG A 54 -3.46 -8.60 -6.89
CA ARG A 54 -4.67 -9.20 -6.34
C ARG A 54 -5.42 -9.95 -7.43
N GLU A 55 -5.78 -11.20 -7.16
CA GLU A 55 -6.68 -12.00 -7.99
C GLU A 55 -8.15 -11.68 -7.68
N GLU A 56 -9.08 -12.16 -8.51
CA GLU A 56 -10.52 -11.98 -8.30
C GLU A 56 -11.01 -12.70 -7.02
N ASP A 57 -10.42 -13.86 -6.70
CA ASP A 57 -10.74 -14.69 -5.55
C ASP A 57 -10.15 -14.17 -4.21
N SER A 58 -9.52 -12.99 -4.24
CA SER A 58 -8.84 -12.29 -3.14
C SER A 58 -7.42 -12.72 -2.81
N ALA A 59 -6.82 -13.67 -3.53
CA ALA A 59 -5.41 -14.01 -3.35
C ALA A 59 -4.53 -12.76 -3.57
N VAL A 60 -3.48 -12.63 -2.75
CA VAL A 60 -2.54 -11.50 -2.80
C VAL A 60 -1.14 -12.02 -3.00
N ARG A 61 -0.40 -11.40 -3.92
CA ARG A 61 0.96 -11.78 -4.26
C ARG A 61 1.84 -10.56 -4.36
N LEU A 62 3.06 -10.67 -3.85
CA LEU A 62 4.12 -9.71 -4.12
C LEU A 62 5.02 -10.30 -5.20
N LEU A 63 5.10 -9.61 -6.35
CA LEU A 63 5.85 -10.05 -7.52
C LEU A 63 7.07 -9.16 -7.73
N HIS A 64 8.23 -9.78 -7.89
CA HIS A 64 9.42 -9.12 -8.41
C HIS A 64 9.41 -9.15 -9.94
N PRO A 65 9.18 -8.02 -10.63
CA PRO A 65 8.88 -8.01 -12.06
C PRO A 65 10.05 -8.42 -12.98
N PHE A 66 11.29 -8.35 -12.50
CA PHE A 66 12.49 -8.71 -13.29
C PHE A 66 13.04 -10.12 -13.03
N THR A 67 12.85 -10.68 -11.84
CA THR A 67 13.29 -12.04 -11.50
C THR A 67 12.16 -13.05 -11.68
N GLY A 68 10.91 -12.58 -11.61
CA GLY A 68 9.73 -13.44 -11.61
C GLY A 68 9.44 -14.06 -10.26
N ASP A 69 10.18 -13.70 -9.21
CA ASP A 69 9.95 -14.24 -7.86
C ASP A 69 8.59 -13.78 -7.33
N ILE A 70 7.87 -14.72 -6.72
CA ILE A 70 6.54 -14.50 -6.18
C ILE A 70 6.57 -14.87 -4.70
N ALA A 71 6.05 -13.96 -3.88
CA ALA A 71 5.75 -14.22 -2.48
C ALA A 71 4.23 -14.20 -2.28
N GLU A 72 3.69 -15.31 -1.81
CA GLU A 72 2.27 -15.44 -1.48
C GLU A 72 1.98 -14.78 -0.13
N LEU A 73 0.82 -14.13 -0.04
CA LEU A 73 0.29 -13.52 1.18
C LEU A 73 -1.09 -14.10 1.47
N PRO A 74 -1.61 -13.96 2.70
CA PRO A 74 -2.98 -14.33 3.01
C PRO A 74 -3.98 -13.67 2.04
N PRO A 75 -5.10 -14.33 1.70
CA PRO A 75 -6.15 -13.71 0.89
C PRO A 75 -6.78 -12.49 1.58
N LEU A 76 -7.12 -11.43 0.83
CA LEU A 76 -7.84 -10.27 1.38
C LEU A 76 -9.21 -10.64 1.96
N ALA A 77 -9.81 -11.75 1.54
CA ALA A 77 -11.04 -12.26 2.14
C ALA A 77 -10.93 -12.47 3.66
N ASN A 78 -9.73 -12.78 4.16
CA ASN A 78 -9.50 -12.99 5.59
C ASN A 78 -9.67 -11.71 6.43
N LEU A 79 -9.66 -10.53 5.79
CA LEU A 79 -9.97 -9.26 6.45
C LEU A 79 -11.47 -8.99 6.57
N LEU A 80 -12.33 -9.63 5.77
CA LEU A 80 -13.76 -9.32 5.73
C LEU A 80 -14.46 -9.49 7.08
N PRO A 81 -14.21 -10.54 7.89
CA PRO A 81 -14.83 -10.66 9.20
C PRO A 81 -14.42 -9.52 10.15
N GLN A 82 -13.15 -9.09 10.09
CA GLN A 82 -12.62 -8.00 10.91
C GLN A 82 -13.18 -6.63 10.47
N LEU A 83 -13.46 -6.47 9.17
CA LEU A 83 -13.97 -5.24 8.57
C LEU A 83 -15.49 -5.18 8.41
N ALA A 84 -16.21 -6.26 8.71
CA ALA A 84 -17.66 -6.35 8.52
C ALA A 84 -18.44 -5.17 9.16
N PRO A 85 -18.11 -4.70 10.39
CA PRO A 85 -18.78 -3.55 10.98
C PRO A 85 -18.54 -2.23 10.21
N LEU A 86 -17.43 -2.13 9.48
CA LEU A 86 -17.01 -0.92 8.76
C LEU A 86 -17.54 -0.88 7.32
N LEU A 87 -17.87 -2.04 6.75
CA LEU A 87 -18.32 -2.20 5.36
C LEU A 87 -19.83 -2.48 5.25
N TYR A 88 -20.62 -2.14 6.27
CA TYR A 88 -22.05 -2.47 6.35
C TYR A 88 -22.87 -1.95 5.16
N ASN A 89 -22.49 -0.82 4.56
CA ASN A 89 -23.14 -0.24 3.37
C ASN A 89 -22.66 -0.84 2.04
N CYS A 90 -21.72 -1.79 2.05
CA CYS A 90 -21.17 -2.39 0.84
C CYS A 90 -21.69 -3.83 0.68
N PRO A 91 -22.34 -4.18 -0.45
CA PRO A 91 -22.74 -5.55 -0.71
C PRO A 91 -21.52 -6.47 -0.74
N VAL A 92 -21.65 -7.66 -0.14
CA VAL A 92 -20.58 -8.68 -0.02
C VAL A 92 -19.74 -8.85 -1.30
N PRO A 93 -20.32 -9.03 -2.51
CA PRO A 93 -19.52 -9.27 -3.72
C PRO A 93 -18.59 -8.11 -4.10
N TYR A 94 -18.84 -6.89 -3.62
CA TYR A 94 -18.03 -5.71 -3.95
C TYR A 94 -17.02 -5.34 -2.87
N ARG A 95 -17.07 -5.98 -1.68
CA ARG A 95 -16.25 -5.57 -0.53
C ARG A 95 -14.76 -5.68 -0.80
N ILE A 96 -14.30 -6.79 -1.39
CA ILE A 96 -12.89 -6.98 -1.73
C ILE A 96 -12.44 -5.97 -2.78
N ARG A 97 -13.22 -5.79 -3.84
CA ARG A 97 -12.92 -4.82 -4.89
C ARG A 97 -12.82 -3.40 -4.34
N ARG A 98 -13.72 -3.04 -3.42
CA ARG A 98 -13.73 -1.73 -2.76
C ARG A 98 -12.53 -1.54 -1.84
N LEU A 99 -12.21 -2.54 -1.00
CA LEU A 99 -11.02 -2.51 -0.13
C LEU A 99 -9.74 -2.35 -0.93
N ALA A 100 -9.63 -3.07 -2.04
CA ALA A 100 -8.48 -3.03 -2.93
C ALA A 100 -8.45 -1.82 -3.87
N GLY A 101 -9.47 -0.96 -3.85
CA GLY A 101 -9.62 0.15 -4.78
C GLY A 101 -8.77 1.38 -4.43
N ILE A 102 -8.42 1.54 -3.15
CA ILE A 102 -7.51 2.58 -2.66
C ILE A 102 -6.65 1.96 -1.56
N VAL A 103 -5.56 1.32 -1.98
CA VAL A 103 -4.58 0.70 -1.09
C VAL A 103 -3.24 1.38 -1.30
N SER A 104 -2.56 1.66 -0.18
CA SER A 104 -1.14 1.96 -0.18
C SER A 104 -0.42 0.91 0.64
N ALA A 105 0.56 0.26 0.03
CA ALA A 105 1.26 -0.88 0.60
C ALA A 105 2.70 -0.53 0.94
N SER A 106 3.25 -1.21 1.93
CA SER A 106 4.69 -1.24 2.17
C SER A 106 5.16 -2.65 2.42
N ALA A 107 6.43 -2.92 2.13
CA ALA A 107 7.02 -4.24 2.25
C ALA A 107 8.38 -4.12 2.91
N SER A 108 8.57 -4.83 4.02
CA SER A 108 9.86 -4.90 4.71
C SER A 108 10.38 -6.33 4.67
N PHE A 109 11.68 -6.47 4.47
CA PHE A 109 12.32 -7.76 4.23
C PHE A 109 13.13 -8.17 5.47
N SER A 110 12.89 -9.38 5.94
CA SER A 110 13.74 -10.05 6.94
C SER A 110 14.39 -11.28 6.31
N SER A 111 15.27 -11.95 7.05
CA SER A 111 15.89 -13.21 6.60
C SER A 111 14.88 -14.36 6.46
N GLU A 112 13.73 -14.29 7.13
CA GLU A 112 12.77 -15.40 7.22
C GLU A 112 11.50 -15.15 6.41
N ALA A 113 11.04 -13.90 6.35
CA ALA A 113 9.77 -13.54 5.76
C ALA A 113 9.76 -12.11 5.22
N ILE A 114 8.82 -11.86 4.30
CA ILE A 114 8.47 -10.51 3.87
C ILE A 114 7.24 -10.09 4.66
N THR A 115 7.31 -8.93 5.31
CA THR A 115 6.16 -8.32 5.99
C THR A 115 5.56 -7.27 5.08
N VAL A 116 4.26 -7.35 4.84
CA VAL A 116 3.51 -6.39 4.04
C VAL A 116 2.49 -5.67 4.92
N MET A 117 2.45 -4.34 4.82
CA MET A 117 1.41 -3.50 5.39
C MET A 117 0.53 -2.96 4.27
N LEU A 118 -0.78 -2.92 4.49
CA LEU A 118 -1.78 -2.34 3.59
C LEU A 118 -2.54 -1.25 4.34
N ALA A 119 -2.32 0.01 3.99
CA ALA A 119 -3.21 1.08 4.39
C ALA A 119 -4.50 1.01 3.58
N LEU A 120 -5.60 0.69 4.26
CA LEU A 120 -6.93 0.55 3.68
C LEU A 120 -7.66 1.88 3.84
N HIS A 121 -7.61 2.73 2.81
CA HIS A 121 -8.07 4.12 2.88
C HIS A 121 -9.56 4.24 3.22
N GLU A 122 -10.39 3.40 2.60
CA GLU A 122 -11.85 3.37 2.81
C GLU A 122 -12.26 3.17 4.28
N VAL A 123 -11.44 2.48 5.07
CA VAL A 123 -11.75 2.12 6.45
C VAL A 123 -10.78 2.74 7.46
N HIS A 124 -9.81 3.52 6.99
CA HIS A 124 -8.79 4.21 7.77
C HIS A 124 -8.01 3.32 8.75
N HIS A 125 -7.79 2.06 8.38
CA HIS A 125 -6.98 1.11 9.16
C HIS A 125 -5.79 0.63 8.35
N VAL A 126 -4.84 0.03 9.04
CA VAL A 126 -3.72 -0.68 8.42
C VAL A 126 -3.90 -2.17 8.70
N ALA A 127 -3.88 -2.98 7.64
CA ALA A 127 -3.74 -4.43 7.77
C ALA A 127 -2.27 -4.80 7.57
N PHE A 128 -1.80 -5.85 8.23
CA PHE A 128 -0.47 -6.39 7.99
C PHE A 128 -0.46 -7.92 8.01
N ALA A 129 0.48 -8.49 7.28
CA ALA A 129 0.76 -9.92 7.27
C ALA A 129 2.19 -10.17 6.82
N THR A 130 2.74 -11.31 7.21
CA THR A 130 3.95 -11.87 6.64
C THR A 130 3.63 -12.96 5.63
N THR A 131 4.61 -13.34 4.82
CA THR A 131 4.54 -14.51 3.93
C THR A 131 4.39 -15.85 4.67
N LEU A 132 4.53 -15.86 6.00
CA LEU A 132 4.37 -17.04 6.84
C LEU A 132 3.00 -17.08 7.53
N ASP A 133 2.25 -15.98 7.51
CA ASP A 133 0.95 -15.91 8.16
C ASP A 133 -0.13 -16.57 7.31
N GLN A 134 -1.20 -17.02 7.97
CA GLN A 134 -2.39 -17.55 7.31
C GLN A 134 -3.50 -16.51 7.16
N GLN A 135 -3.42 -15.40 7.89
CA GLN A 135 -4.43 -14.35 7.91
C GLN A 135 -3.80 -12.98 8.10
N TRP A 136 -4.50 -11.96 7.63
CA TRP A 136 -4.14 -10.58 7.91
C TRP A 136 -4.55 -10.18 9.33
N THR A 137 -3.73 -9.34 9.95
CA THR A 137 -4.05 -8.71 11.24
C THR A 137 -4.40 -7.24 10.99
N LEU A 138 -5.56 -6.80 11.45
CA LEU A 138 -5.99 -5.40 11.36
C LEU A 138 -5.46 -4.60 12.56
N SER A 139 -5.07 -3.34 12.31
CA SER A 139 -4.69 -2.40 13.37
C SER A 139 -5.82 -2.20 14.39
N SER A 140 -5.47 -2.06 15.67
CA SER A 140 -6.43 -1.71 16.73
C SER A 140 -6.83 -0.23 16.73
N TRP A 141 -6.17 0.57 15.90
CA TRP A 141 -6.32 2.01 15.78
C TRP A 141 -6.68 2.41 14.35
N LYS A 142 -7.29 3.59 14.23
CA LYS A 142 -7.57 4.28 12.96
C LYS A 142 -6.62 5.44 12.77
N TYR A 143 -6.16 5.66 11.54
CA TYR A 143 -5.48 6.92 11.20
C TYR A 143 -6.50 8.00 10.82
N GLN A 144 -6.04 9.25 10.79
CA GLN A 144 -6.90 10.42 10.62
C GLN A 144 -7.67 10.39 9.29
N HIS A 145 -8.94 10.79 9.38
CA HIS A 145 -9.81 10.96 8.22
C HIS A 145 -9.36 12.15 7.37
N GLY A 146 -9.52 12.04 6.05
CA GLY A 146 -9.22 13.12 5.11
C GLY A 146 -7.75 13.27 4.74
N CYS A 147 -6.84 12.46 5.31
CA CYS A 147 -5.46 12.40 4.85
C CYS A 147 -5.39 11.73 3.46
N PRO A 148 -4.54 12.19 2.52
CA PRO A 148 -4.27 11.49 1.28
C PRO A 148 -3.75 10.06 1.54
N PRO A 149 -3.85 9.15 0.55
CA PRO A 149 -3.27 7.81 0.65
C PRO A 149 -1.80 7.85 1.08
N PRO A 150 -1.37 6.97 2.00
CA PRO A 150 0.00 6.94 2.46
C PRO A 150 1.00 6.66 1.34
N LEU A 151 2.23 7.12 1.49
CA LEU A 151 3.34 6.80 0.60
C LEU A 151 4.22 5.73 1.22
N SER A 152 4.66 4.78 0.40
CA SER A 152 5.62 3.76 0.80
C SER A 152 7.05 4.26 0.62
N PHE A 153 7.91 4.01 1.62
CA PHE A 153 9.34 4.21 1.49
C PHE A 153 10.11 3.31 2.45
N GLN A 154 11.02 2.50 1.93
CA GLN A 154 11.91 1.64 2.74
C GLN A 154 11.12 0.72 3.71
N GLY A 155 10.04 0.13 3.22
CA GLY A 155 9.15 -0.73 4.01
C GLY A 155 8.24 -0.02 5.02
N LYS A 156 8.26 1.31 5.09
CA LYS A 156 7.42 2.13 5.98
C LYS A 156 6.30 2.80 5.22
N LEU A 157 5.25 3.18 5.93
CA LEU A 157 4.18 4.03 5.39
C LEU A 157 4.29 5.43 5.98
N HIS A 158 4.29 6.43 5.10
CA HIS A 158 4.34 7.84 5.45
C HIS A 158 3.02 8.50 5.10
N MET A 159 2.43 9.22 6.05
CA MET A 159 1.15 9.88 5.87
C MET A 159 1.33 11.38 6.06
N SER A 160 0.80 12.16 5.13
CA SER A 160 0.62 13.60 5.36
C SER A 160 -0.81 13.84 5.83
N CYS A 161 -0.97 14.63 6.89
CA CYS A 161 -2.28 14.94 7.43
C CYS A 161 -2.42 16.45 7.64
N TYR A 162 -3.59 16.96 7.26
CA TYR A 162 -3.95 18.35 7.44
C TYR A 162 -4.60 18.54 8.80
N VAL A 163 -4.02 19.39 9.63
CA VAL A 163 -4.67 19.76 10.89
C VAL A 163 -5.75 20.80 10.56
N LEU A 164 -7.02 20.44 10.73
CA LEU A 164 -8.14 21.35 10.48
C LEU A 164 -7.93 22.68 11.22
N TYR A 165 -8.12 23.80 10.50
CA TYR A 165 -7.90 25.16 11.00
C TYR A 165 -6.44 25.53 11.34
N SER A 166 -5.49 24.71 10.93
CA SER A 166 -4.06 24.99 10.97
C SER A 166 -3.53 25.31 9.57
N THR A 167 -2.45 26.05 9.50
CA THR A 167 -1.64 26.28 8.29
C THR A 167 -0.45 25.32 8.27
N VAL A 168 -0.62 24.10 8.77
CA VAL A 168 0.50 23.19 9.04
C VAL A 168 0.13 21.77 8.65
N PHE A 169 1.05 21.13 7.94
CA PHE A 169 0.99 19.72 7.57
C PHE A 169 1.82 18.91 8.55
N GLU A 170 1.23 17.84 9.07
CA GLU A 170 1.94 16.87 9.90
C GLU A 170 2.28 15.64 9.06
N ILE A 171 3.53 15.18 9.18
CA ILE A 171 3.99 13.96 8.54
C ILE A 171 4.12 12.89 9.61
N PHE A 172 3.33 11.84 9.47
CA PHE A 172 3.36 10.66 10.32
C PHE A 172 4.06 9.50 9.62
N GLN A 173 4.63 8.60 10.40
CA GLN A 173 5.28 7.40 9.95
C GLN A 173 4.71 6.19 10.69
N ILE A 174 4.45 5.12 9.95
CA ILE A 174 4.06 3.81 10.48
C ILE A 174 5.20 2.86 10.16
N GLU A 175 5.77 2.27 11.20
CA GLU A 175 6.80 1.25 11.11
C GLU A 175 6.17 -0.14 10.92
N PRO A 176 6.90 -1.09 10.31
CA PRO A 176 6.50 -2.49 10.30
C PRO A 176 6.19 -3.03 11.70
N PRO A 177 5.30 -4.03 11.82
CA PRO A 177 4.96 -4.63 13.09
C PRO A 177 6.18 -5.31 13.73
N VAL A 178 6.28 -5.22 15.05
CA VAL A 178 7.36 -5.82 15.84
C VAL A 178 6.80 -6.96 16.71
N LYS A 179 7.61 -7.99 16.98
CA LYS A 179 7.24 -9.03 17.96
C LYS A 179 7.20 -8.40 19.35
N ASP A 180 6.07 -8.54 20.05
CA ASP A 180 6.01 -8.15 21.44
C ASP A 180 6.90 -9.10 22.27
N GLY A 181 7.78 -8.55 23.10
CA GLY A 181 8.83 -9.31 23.81
C GLY A 181 8.31 -10.36 24.80
N MET A 182 6.99 -10.41 25.02
CA MET A 182 6.32 -11.31 25.96
C MET A 182 5.42 -12.35 25.26
N GLY A 183 5.26 -12.33 23.93
CA GLY A 183 4.34 -13.21 23.20
C GLY A 183 4.77 -13.54 21.76
N SER A 184 3.99 -14.40 21.08
CA SER A 184 4.15 -14.68 19.64
C SER A 184 3.54 -13.60 18.75
N ASP A 185 2.77 -12.68 19.33
CA ASP A 185 1.93 -11.77 18.58
C ASP A 185 2.73 -10.56 18.10
N TYR A 186 2.57 -10.26 16.82
CA TYR A 186 3.10 -9.06 16.19
C TYR A 186 2.20 -7.87 16.51
N VAL A 187 2.79 -6.77 16.96
CA VAL A 187 2.06 -5.54 17.29
C VAL A 187 2.42 -4.45 16.31
N LEU A 188 1.39 -3.86 15.70
CA LEU A 188 1.53 -2.67 14.86
C LEU A 188 1.27 -1.41 15.68
N HIS A 189 2.33 -0.63 15.92
CA HIS A 189 2.23 0.61 16.67
C HIS A 189 1.47 1.70 15.90
N PRO A 190 0.77 2.61 16.61
CA PRO A 190 0.14 3.78 16.00
C PRO A 190 1.13 4.67 15.22
N PRO A 191 0.63 5.51 14.29
CA PRO A 191 1.48 6.42 13.54
C PRO A 191 2.22 7.39 14.46
N LYS A 192 3.52 7.57 14.21
CA LYS A 192 4.38 8.48 14.95
C LYS A 192 4.60 9.76 14.15
N LEU A 193 4.40 10.93 14.75
CA LEU A 193 4.75 12.21 14.15
C LEU A 193 6.26 12.30 13.96
N ILE A 194 6.70 12.60 12.74
CA ILE A 194 8.13 12.73 12.39
C ILE A 194 8.50 14.14 11.92
N ALA A 195 7.54 14.91 11.40
CA ALA A 195 7.78 16.29 10.98
C ALA A 195 6.49 17.11 10.98
N THR A 196 6.67 18.42 11.13
CA THR A 196 5.62 19.43 11.10
C THR A 196 6.07 20.50 10.11
N VAL A 197 5.33 20.65 9.02
CA VAL A 197 5.69 21.50 7.88
C VAL A 197 4.68 22.66 7.80
N PRO A 198 5.10 23.92 7.99
CA PRO A 198 4.20 25.05 7.80
C PRO A 198 3.81 25.18 6.33
N GLU A 199 2.58 25.63 6.06
CA GLU A 199 2.18 26.07 4.72
C GLU A 199 3.13 27.17 4.27
N PRO A 200 3.67 27.08 3.04
CA PRO A 200 4.40 28.19 2.49
C PRO A 200 3.43 29.39 2.41
N HIS A 201 3.76 30.47 3.11
CA HIS A 201 3.10 31.75 2.88
C HIS A 201 3.25 32.08 1.40
N HIS A 202 2.15 32.00 0.65
CA HIS A 202 2.09 32.56 -0.70
C HIS A 202 2.30 34.08 -0.55
N ALA A 203 3.55 34.52 -0.65
CA ALA A 203 3.86 35.91 -0.90
C ALA A 203 3.25 36.22 -2.27
N TYR A 204 2.07 36.83 -2.26
CA TYR A 204 1.51 37.48 -3.43
C TYR A 204 2.55 38.47 -3.93
N LEU A 205 3.30 38.10 -4.96
CA LEU A 205 4.03 39.04 -5.79
C LEU A 205 2.96 39.84 -6.56
N SER A 206 2.40 40.83 -5.87
CA SER A 206 1.69 41.94 -6.50
C SER A 206 2.73 42.74 -7.28
N GLY A 207 3.01 42.28 -8.50
CA GLY A 207 3.67 43.09 -9.51
C GLY A 207 2.74 44.24 -9.88
N ARG A 208 2.93 45.39 -9.23
CA ARG A 208 2.48 46.67 -9.80
C ARG A 208 3.39 46.99 -10.98
N VAL A 209 2.83 46.97 -12.19
CA VAL A 209 3.29 47.77 -13.33
C VAL A 209 2.52 49.07 -13.30
#